data_AF-A0A366KJH2-F1
#
_entry.id   AF-A0A366KJH2-F1
#
_cell.length_a   1.000
_cell.length_b   1.000
_cell.length_c   1.000
_cell.angle_alpha   90.00
_cell.angle_beta   90.00
_cell.angle_gamma   90.00
#
_symmetry.space_group_name_H-M   'P 1'
#
loop_
_entity.id
_entity.type
_entity.pdbx_description
1 polymer ?
#
loop_
_entity_poly.entity_id
_entity_poly.type
_entity_poly.pdbx_seq_one_letter_code
_entity_poly.pdbx_strand_id
1 'polypeptide(L)' 'MEEKKISIDKEILKTIEHTANIAAMTGSRKNYGIYISTISSLSNVLTVLGNLEKEPPNKIKVYGSGQIAAEIEDK' A
#
# COMPACT_ATOMS: atom_id res chain seq x y z
N MET A 1 11.47 -20.96 -13.49
CA MET A 1 11.85 -20.35 -12.19
C MET A 1 10.63 -19.59 -11.73
N GLU A 2 9.94 -20.08 -10.72
CA GLU A 2 8.74 -19.44 -10.21
C GLU A 2 9.18 -18.20 -9.42
N GLU A 3 8.88 -17.00 -9.92
CA GLU A 3 9.11 -15.77 -9.17
C GLU A 3 8.31 -15.87 -7.87
N LYS A 4 9.00 -15.92 -6.72
CA LYS A 4 8.35 -15.80 -5.42
C LYS A 4 7.67 -14.43 -5.39
N LYS A 5 6.37 -14.40 -5.65
CA LYS A 5 5.54 -13.19 -5.53
C LYS A 5 5.57 -12.76 -4.07
N ILE A 6 6.44 -11.79 -3.75
CA ILE A 6 6.54 -11.24 -2.41
C ILE A 6 5.24 -10.46 -2.14
N SER A 7 4.59 -10.73 -1.01
CA SER A 7 3.41 -9.97 -0.57
C SER A 7 3.82 -8.54 -0.26
N ILE A 8 3.15 -7.58 -0.91
CA ILE A 8 3.41 -6.14 -0.75
C ILE A 8 3.25 -5.73 0.72
N ASP A 9 2.24 -6.26 1.42
CA ASP A 9 2.01 -5.93 2.84
C ASP A 9 3.19 -6.32 3.72
N LYS A 10 3.79 -7.49 3.46
CA LYS A 10 4.97 -7.95 4.20
C LYS A 10 6.17 -7.03 3.99
N GLU A 11 6.39 -6.53 2.78
CA GLU A 11 7.49 -5.59 2.50
C GLU A 11 7.25 -4.22 3.12
N ILE A 12 6.00 -3.73 3.10
CA ILE A 12 5.67 -2.48 3.79
C ILE A 12 5.92 -2.61 5.30
N LEU A 13 5.49 -3.71 5.93
CA LEU A 13 5.72 -3.96 7.35
C LEU A 13 7.21 -4.01 7.71
N LYS A 14 8.02 -4.74 6.94
CA LYS A 14 9.49 -4.78 7.12
C LYS A 14 10.12 -3.41 6.98
N THR A 15 9.64 -2.61 6.02
CA THR A 15 10.16 -1.26 5.77
C THR A 15 9.82 -0.32 6.92
N ILE A 16 8.61 -0.43 7.49
CA ILE A 16 8.21 0.31 8.70
C ILE A 16 9.13 -0.05 9.86
N GLU A 17 9.34 -1.34 10.12
CA GLU A 17 10.22 -1.82 11.20
C GLU A 17 11.66 -1.30 11.03
N HIS A 18 12.22 -1.44 9.83
CA HIS A 18 13.56 -0.94 9.52
C HIS A 18 13.67 0.58 9.71
N THR A 19 12.67 1.34 9.24
CA THR A 19 12.63 2.80 9.38
C THR A 19 12.51 3.21 10.84
N ALA A 20 11.73 2.49 11.65
CA ALA A 20 11.60 2.75 13.08
C ALA A 20 12.92 2.52 13.82
N ASN A 21 13.65 1.47 13.47
CA ASN A 21 14.98 1.21 14.04
C ASN A 21 15.97 2.33 13.72
N ILE A 22 15.99 2.81 12.47
CA ILE A 22 16.82 3.97 12.08
C ILE A 22 16.39 5.23 12.84
N ALA A 23 15.08 5.47 12.98
CA ALA A 23 14.55 6.61 13.71
C ALA A 23 14.98 6.61 15.18
N ALA A 24 14.96 5.44 15.84
CA ALA A 24 15.40 5.31 17.23
C ALA A 24 16.90 5.60 17.42
N MET A 25 17.71 5.38 16.39
CA MET A 25 19.16 5.58 16.43
C MET A 25 19.60 6.96 15.95
N THR A 26 18.69 7.78 15.39
CA THR A 26 19.08 9.06 14.81
C THR A 26 19.26 10.15 15.88
N GLY A 27 20.40 10.84 15.84
CA GLY A 27 20.62 12.05 16.65
C GLY A 27 20.00 13.32 16.05
N SER A 28 19.44 13.25 14.84
CA SER A 28 18.91 14.41 14.11
C SER A 28 17.40 14.51 14.24
N ARG A 29 16.90 15.57 14.90
CA ARG A 29 15.46 15.85 15.01
C ARG A 29 14.77 15.99 13.63
N LYS A 30 15.47 16.60 12.66
CA LYS A 30 14.95 16.73 11.29
C LYS A 30 14.76 15.35 10.65
N ASN A 31 15.75 14.47 10.75
CA ASN A 31 15.67 13.14 10.16
C ASN A 31 14.67 12.26 10.90
N TYR A 32 14.60 12.37 12.23
CA TYR A 32 13.56 11.73 13.03
C TYR A 32 12.16 12.07 12.51
N GLY A 33 11.86 13.35 12.30
CA GLY A 33 10.57 13.77 11.74
C GLY A 33 10.28 13.19 10.34
N ILE A 34 11.31 13.08 9.50
CA ILE A 34 11.19 12.43 8.18
C ILE A 34 10.84 10.95 8.35
N TYR A 35 11.56 10.21 9.19
CA TYR A 35 11.32 8.79 9.40
C TYR A 35 9.92 8.50 9.96
N ILE A 36 9.45 9.31 10.92
CA ILE A 36 8.08 9.20 11.44
C ILE A 36 7.04 9.47 10.34
N SER A 37 7.28 10.46 9.47
CA SER A 37 6.40 10.76 8.34
C SER A 37 6.37 9.62 7.32
N THR A 38 7.51 8.98 7.06
CA THR A 38 7.61 7.80 6.20
C THR A 38 6.82 6.63 6.79
N ILE A 39 6.98 6.33 8.08
CA ILE A 39 6.22 5.28 8.77
C ILE A 39 4.71 5.54 8.65
N SER A 40 4.26 6.75 8.95
CA SER A 40 2.84 7.12 8.84
C SER A 40 2.30 6.94 7.42
N SER A 41 3.06 7.36 6.41
CA SER A 41 2.66 7.21 5.00
C SER A 41 2.51 5.74 4.61
N LEU A 42 3.43 4.88 5.02
CA LEU A 42 3.39 3.44 4.77
C LEU A 42 2.21 2.77 5.51
N SER A 43 1.92 3.16 6.75
CA SER A 43 0.75 2.68 7.49
C SER A 43 -0.58 3.07 6.80
N ASN A 44 -0.64 4.26 6.19
CA ASN A 44 -1.80 4.68 5.41
C ASN A 44 -1.99 3.79 4.17
N VAL A 45 -0.90 3.44 3.47
CA VAL A 45 -0.97 2.51 2.32
C VAL A 45 -1.50 1.15 2.75
N LEU A 46 -0.98 0.57 3.85
CA LEU A 46 -1.51 -0.70 4.39
C LEU A 46 -3.00 -0.62 4.72
N THR A 47 -3.44 0.51 5.29
CA THR A 47 -4.87 0.73 5.60
C THR A 47 -5.72 0.74 4.33
N VAL A 48 -5.26 1.43 3.28
CA VAL A 48 -5.95 1.44 1.98
C VAL A 48 -6.01 0.04 1.38
N LEU A 49 -4.89 -0.69 1.36
CA LEU A 49 -4.86 -2.06 0.85
C LEU A 49 -5.83 -2.97 1.60
N GLY A 50 -5.80 -2.94 2.93
CA GLY A 50 -6.71 -3.74 3.76
C GLY A 50 -8.19 -3.34 3.64
N ASN A 51 -8.49 -2.09 3.26
CA ASN A 51 -9.85 -1.66 2.94
C ASN A 51 -10.29 -2.16 1.56
N LEU A 52 -9.41 -2.09 0.56
CA LEU A 52 -9.69 -2.59 -0.79
C LEU A 52 -9.94 -4.10 -0.82
N GLU A 53 -9.23 -4.88 -0.01
CA GLU A 53 -9.47 -6.33 0.12
C GLU A 53 -10.87 -6.66 0.67
N LYS A 54 -11.44 -5.77 1.47
CA LYS A 54 -12.77 -5.93 2.07
C LYS A 54 -13.87 -5.30 1.23
N GLU A 55 -13.52 -4.45 0.27
CA GLU A 55 -14.48 -3.84 -0.63
C GLU A 55 -14.97 -4.88 -1.65
N PRO A 56 -16.29 -5.08 -1.78
CA PRO A 56 -16.81 -5.97 -2.80
C PRO A 56 -16.45 -5.42 -4.20
N PRO A 57 -16.07 -6.27 -5.17
CA PRO A 57 -15.57 -5.82 -6.47
C PRO A 57 -16.50 -4.88 -7.22
N ASN A 58 -17.82 -5.02 -7.01
CA ASN A 58 -18.86 -4.17 -7.61
C ASN A 58 -18.88 -2.72 -7.09
N LYS A 59 -18.16 -2.42 -6.01
CA LYS A 59 -18.01 -1.05 -5.46
C LYS A 59 -16.70 -0.39 -5.85
N ILE A 60 -15.73 -1.16 -6.34
CA ILE A 60 -14.43 -0.65 -6.78
C ILE A 60 -14.58 -0.12 -8.21
N LYS A 61 -14.72 1.20 -8.35
CA LYS A 61 -14.73 1.86 -9.66
C LYS A 61 -13.30 2.17 -10.09
N VAL A 62 -12.79 1.40 -11.05
CA VAL A 62 -11.50 1.67 -11.70
C VAL A 62 -11.72 2.75 -12.75
N TYR A 63 -11.25 3.97 -12.48
CA TYR A 63 -11.36 5.08 -13.42
C TYR A 63 -10.08 5.22 -14.27
N GLY A 64 -10.14 4.74 -15.53
CA GLY A 64 -9.12 4.92 -16.61
C GLY A 64 -8.33 3.64 -16.95
N SER A 65 -7.97 3.29 -18.19
CA SER A 65 -8.00 3.95 -19.51
C SER A 65 -8.46 2.95 -20.59
N GLY A 66 -9.55 3.26 -21.31
CA GLY A 66 -10.13 2.38 -22.34
C GLY A 66 -11.44 1.78 -21.86
N GLN A 67 -12.52 2.57 -21.98
CA GLN A 67 -13.89 2.07 -21.92
C GLN A 67 -14.10 1.13 -23.11
N ILE A 68 -13.77 -0.15 -22.97
CA ILE A 68 -14.45 -1.20 -23.71
C ILE A 68 -15.52 -1.70 -22.75
N ALA A 69 -16.65 -1.00 -22.76
CA ALA A 69 -17.90 -1.56 -22.29
C ALA A 69 -18.17 -2.76 -23.20
N ALA A 70 -17.75 -3.95 -22.79
CA ALA A 70 -18.34 -5.16 -23.32
C ALA A 70 -19.79 -5.15 -22.80
N GLU A 71 -20.70 -4.85 -23.71
CA GLU A 71 -22.13 -5.10 -23.58
C GLU A 71 -22.32 -6.50 -22.99
N ILE A 72 -22.83 -6.57 -21.77
CA ILE A 72 -23.52 -7.75 -21.29
C ILE A 72 -25.00 -7.37 -21.32
N GLU A 73 -25.58 -7.35 -22.52
CA GLU A 73 -27.02 -7.54 -22.69
C GLU A 73 -27.25 -9.05 -22.75
N ASP A 74 -27.59 -9.62 -21.59
CA ASP A 74 -28.40 -10.82 -21.54
C ASP A 74 -29.87 -10.39 -21.68
N LYS A 75 -30.40 -10.47 -22.91
CA LYS A 75 -31.72 -11.03 -23.26
C LYS A 75 -32.08 -10.85 -24.74
#